data_AF-A0AAJ7SBC6-F1
#
_entry.id   AF-A0AAJ7SBC6-F1
#
_cell.length_a   1.000
_cell.length_b   1.000
_cell.length_c   1.000
_cell.angle_alpha   90.00
_cell.angle_beta   90.00
_cell.angle_gamma   90.00
#
_symmetry.space_group_name_H-M   'P 1'
#
loop_
_entity.id
_entity.type
_entity.pdbx_description
1 polymer ?
#
loop_
_entity_poly.entity_id
_entity_poly.type
_entity_poly.pdbx_seq_one_letter_code
_entity_poly.pdbx_strand_id
1 'polypeptide(L)'
;MGVWIYLLVVVTIIGAIVTPGAMPNNAVYPFRIDYEPVRTIISINHCIVGFQCAAHLNLNIQTALLIFFSAARFEILMIKMRNVNDTALLAMYMTQYHDIKRFAREVITA
;
A
#
# COMPACT_ATOMS: atom_id res chain seq x y z
N MET A 1 -1.10 -9.65 -5.31
CA MET A 1 -0.55 -9.63 -3.92
C MET A 1 -1.61 -9.20 -2.91
N GLY A 2 -2.34 -8.10 -3.13
CA GLY A 2 -3.38 -7.63 -2.20
C GLY A 2 -4.41 -8.67 -1.75
N VAL A 3 -4.93 -9.49 -2.68
CA VAL A 3 -5.94 -10.53 -2.38
C VAL A 3 -5.49 -11.48 -1.26
N TRP A 4 -4.21 -11.87 -1.23
CA TRP A 4 -3.68 -12.76 -0.19
C TRP A 4 -3.67 -12.11 1.19
N ILE A 5 -3.38 -10.81 1.27
CA ILE A 5 -3.36 -10.06 2.52
C ILE A 5 -4.78 -9.96 3.08
N TYR A 6 -5.77 -9.68 2.22
CA TYR A 6 -7.18 -9.66 2.63
C TYR A 6 -7.68 -11.05 3.05
N LEU A 7 -7.28 -12.13 2.36
CA LEU A 7 -7.62 -13.49 2.76
C LEU A 7 -7.07 -13.84 4.15
N LEU A 8 -5.84 -13.44 4.48
CA LEU A 8 -5.28 -13.65 5.82
C LEU A 8 -6.09 -12.92 6.90
N VAL A 9 -6.49 -11.67 6.65
CA VAL A 9 -7.36 -10.93 7.59
C VAL A 9 -8.69 -11.66 7.77
N VAL A 10 -9.33 -12.11 6.70
CA VAL A 10 -10.59 -12.86 6.79
C VAL A 10 -10.42 -14.17 7.56
N VAL A 11 -9.35 -14.92 7.33
CA VAL A 11 -9.06 -16.17 8.04
C VAL A 11 -8.85 -15.92 9.54
N THR A 12 -8.13 -14.85 9.92
CA THR A 12 -7.92 -14.51 11.34
C THR A 12 -9.22 -14.10 12.04
N ILE A 13 -10.09 -13.36 11.35
CA ILE A 13 -11.41 -13.00 11.88
C ILE A 13 -12.29 -14.24 12.06
N ILE A 14 -12.34 -15.12 11.06
CA ILE A 14 -13.10 -16.38 11.15
C ILE A 14 -12.55 -17.26 12.29
N GLY A 15 -11.22 -17.38 12.41
CA GLY A 15 -10.59 -18.15 13.48
C GLY A 15 -10.92 -17.62 14.88
N ALA A 16 -11.03 -16.30 15.02
CA ALA A 16 -11.44 -15.65 16.27
C ALA A 16 -12.93 -15.87 16.61
N ILE A 17 -13.80 -16.02 15.60
CA ILE A 17 -15.23 -16.32 15.80
C ILE A 17 -15.45 -17.78 16.17
N VAL A 18 -14.71 -18.71 15.53
CA VAL A 18 -14.86 -20.16 15.75
C VAL A 18 -14.36 -20.59 17.13
N THR A 19 -13.41 -19.85 17.71
CA THR A 19 -12.82 -20.21 19.01
C THR A 19 -13.50 -19.45 20.16
N PRO A 20 -14.38 -20.09 20.96
CA PRO A 20 -15.03 -19.43 22.09
C PRO A 20 -13.99 -19.02 23.13
N GLY A 21 -14.06 -17.76 23.58
CA GLY A 21 -13.13 -17.18 24.56
C GLY A 21 -11.81 -16.65 24.00
N ALA A 22 -11.38 -17.07 22.80
CA ALA A 22 -10.17 -16.51 22.19
C ALA A 22 -10.42 -15.08 21.68
N MET A 23 -9.44 -14.21 21.89
CA MET A 23 -9.40 -12.91 21.21
C MET A 23 -8.61 -13.03 19.91
N PRO A 24 -8.92 -12.21 18.89
CA PRO A 24 -8.17 -12.20 17.63
C PRO A 24 -6.66 -11.95 17.81
N ASN A 25 -6.28 -11.31 18.91
CA ASN A 25 -4.90 -10.95 19.23
C ASN A 25 -4.62 -11.13 20.73
N ASN A 26 -3.39 -11.48 21.09
CA ASN A 26 -2.94 -11.66 22.46
C ASN A 26 -2.60 -10.31 23.12
N ALA A 27 -3.57 -9.40 23.19
CA ALA A 27 -3.43 -8.07 23.74
C ALA A 27 -3.85 -8.02 25.22
N VAL A 28 -3.02 -7.42 26.07
CA VAL A 28 -3.33 -7.17 27.49
C VAL A 28 -4.00 -5.81 27.60
N TYR A 29 -5.24 -5.77 28.10
CA TYR A 29 -5.99 -4.54 28.27
C TYR A 29 -5.93 -4.04 29.73
N PRO A 30 -5.79 -2.71 29.96
CA PRO A 30 -5.76 -2.14 31.31
C PRO A 30 -7.14 -2.08 31.99
N PHE A 31 -8.17 -2.66 31.36
CA PHE A 31 -9.55 -2.72 31.83
C PHE A 31 -10.09 -4.15 31.72
N ARG A 32 -11.14 -4.46 32.49
CA ARG A 32 -11.72 -5.80 32.55
C ARG A 32 -12.43 -6.16 31.24
N ILE A 33 -12.11 -7.34 30.71
CA ILE A 33 -12.65 -7.87 29.43
C ILE A 33 -13.79 -8.86 29.69
N ASP A 34 -14.05 -9.18 30.96
CA ASP A 34 -15.04 -10.19 31.40
C ASP A 34 -16.49 -9.87 30.97
N TYR A 35 -16.76 -8.63 30.55
CA TYR A 35 -18.06 -8.22 30.03
C TYR A 35 -18.19 -8.52 28.53
N GLU A 36 -19.21 -9.32 28.18
CA GLU A 36 -19.58 -9.69 26.81
C GLU A 36 -19.72 -8.51 25.82
N PRO A 37 -20.32 -7.35 26.17
CA PRO A 37 -20.38 -6.20 25.25
C PRO A 37 -19.01 -5.56 25.00
N VAL A 38 -18.15 -5.50 26.03
CA VAL A 38 -16.79 -4.93 25.93
C VAL A 38 -15.93 -5.81 25.03
N ARG A 39 -16.01 -7.13 25.20
CA ARG A 39 -15.33 -8.11 24.35
C ARG A 39 -15.74 -7.98 22.88
N THR A 40 -17.02 -7.76 22.61
CA THR A 40 -17.55 -7.58 21.25
C THR A 40 -17.00 -6.33 20.58
N ILE A 41 -17.01 -5.19 21.30
CA ILE A 41 -16.49 -3.91 20.79
C ILE A 41 -15.00 -4.04 20.40
N ILE A 42 -14.20 -4.68 21.27
CA ILE A 42 -12.77 -4.90 21.02
C ILE A 42 -12.56 -5.81 19.81
N SER A 43 -13.37 -6.86 19.67
CA SER A 43 -13.28 -7.76 18.52
C SER A 43 -13.55 -7.01 17.21
N ILE A 44 -14.59 -6.16 17.18
CA ILE A 44 -14.92 -5.33 16.02
C ILE A 44 -13.78 -4.37 15.71
N ASN A 45 -13.21 -3.71 16.72
CA ASN A 45 -12.10 -2.80 16.54
C ASN A 45 -10.87 -3.49 15.91
N HIS A 46 -10.48 -4.67 16.41
CA HIS A 46 -9.39 -5.44 15.82
C HIS A 46 -9.68 -5.83 14.36
N CYS A 47 -10.92 -6.15 14.02
CA CYS A 47 -11.30 -6.44 12.63
C CYS A 47 -11.09 -5.20 11.74
N ILE A 48 -11.56 -4.03 12.18
CA ILE A 48 -11.42 -2.76 11.46
C ILE A 48 -9.94 -2.43 11.26
N VAL A 49 -9.13 -2.51 12.31
CA VAL A 49 -7.68 -2.26 12.24
C VAL A 49 -7.01 -3.26 11.30
N GLY A 50 -7.39 -4.54 11.33
CA GLY A 50 -6.88 -5.55 10.41
C GLY A 50 -7.13 -5.19 8.94
N PHE A 51 -8.35 -4.76 8.61
CA PHE A 51 -8.70 -4.30 7.26
C PHE A 51 -7.96 -3.02 6.87
N GLN A 52 -7.81 -2.05 7.77
CA GLN A 52 -7.05 -0.82 7.53
C GLN A 52 -5.59 -1.12 7.23
N CYS A 53 -4.95 -1.99 8.01
CA CYS A 53 -3.58 -2.43 7.78
C CYS A 53 -3.43 -3.11 6.42
N ALA A 54 -4.35 -4.01 6.05
CA ALA A 54 -4.33 -4.68 4.75
C ALA A 54 -4.46 -3.69 3.58
N ALA A 55 -5.36 -2.71 3.69
CA ALA A 55 -5.53 -1.67 2.69
C ALA A 55 -4.27 -0.81 2.55
N HIS A 56 -3.67 -0.41 3.67
CA HIS A 56 -2.45 0.40 3.67
C HIS A 56 -1.27 -0.35 3.05
N LEU A 57 -1.07 -1.64 3.35
CA LEU A 57 -0.03 -2.45 2.72
C LEU A 57 -0.21 -2.55 1.20
N ASN A 58 -1.45 -2.71 0.73
CA ASN A 58 -1.75 -2.78 -0.69
C ASN A 58 -1.52 -1.44 -1.41
N LEU A 59 -1.86 -0.32 -0.79
CA LEU A 59 -1.57 1.00 -1.34
C LEU A 59 -0.06 1.23 -1.43
N ASN A 60 0.68 0.93 -0.36
CA ASN A 60 2.14 1.10 -0.35
C ASN A 60 2.84 0.29 -1.44
N ILE A 61 2.48 -0.98 -1.65
CA ILE A 61 3.08 -1.79 -2.72
C ILE A 61 2.74 -1.24 -4.11
N GLN A 62 1.50 -0.75 -4.30
CA GLN A 62 1.06 -0.19 -5.58
C GLN A 62 1.79 1.12 -5.89
N THR A 63 1.91 2.01 -4.90
CA THR A 63 2.67 3.25 -5.03
C THR A 63 4.15 2.97 -5.31
N ALA A 64 4.76 2.00 -4.61
CA ALA A 64 6.14 1.60 -4.87
C ALA A 64 6.35 1.10 -6.30
N LEU A 65 5.42 0.30 -6.84
CA LEU A 65 5.47 -0.18 -8.22
C LEU A 65 5.34 0.97 -9.24
N LEU A 66 4.47 1.95 -8.99
CA LEU A 66 4.33 3.12 -9.85
C LEU A 66 5.60 3.97 -9.87
N ILE A 67 6.22 4.18 -8.69
CA ILE A 67 7.50 4.88 -8.58
C ILE A 67 8.60 4.11 -9.32
N PHE A 68 8.67 2.79 -9.16
CA PHE A 68 9.66 1.96 -9.85
C PHE A 68 9.48 2.01 -11.38
N PHE A 69 8.24 1.92 -11.86
CA PHE A 69 7.94 2.06 -13.28
C PHE A 69 8.32 3.45 -13.82
N SER A 70 8.03 4.51 -13.06
CA SER A 70 8.44 5.87 -13.41
C SER A 70 9.96 5.99 -13.48
N ALA A 71 10.68 5.45 -12.49
CA ALA A 71 12.14 5.42 -12.46
C ALA A 71 12.75 4.71 -13.70
N ALA A 72 12.21 3.54 -14.06
CA ALA A 72 12.65 2.81 -15.25
C ALA A 72 12.41 3.62 -16.56
N ARG A 73 11.29 4.34 -16.65
CA ARG A 73 11.01 5.24 -17.79
C ARG A 73 11.99 6.40 -17.87
N PHE A 74 12.39 6.97 -16.72
CA PHE A 74 13.43 8.00 -16.68
C PHE A 74 14.79 7.48 -17.11
N GLU A 75 15.17 6.28 -16.70
CA GLU A 75 16.44 5.66 -17.11
C GLU A 75 16.49 5.47 -18.63
N ILE A 76 15.42 4.93 -19.22
CA ILE A 76 15.32 4.78 -20.69
C ILE A 76 15.40 6.14 -21.38
N LEU A 77 14.73 7.18 -20.85
CA LEU A 77 14.77 8.51 -21.43
C LEU A 77 16.18 9.13 -21.35
N MET A 78 16.88 8.92 -20.24
CA MET A 78 18.26 9.37 -20.04
C MET A 78 19.20 8.74 -21.08
N ILE A 79 19.06 7.43 -21.33
CA ILE A 79 19.85 6.73 -22.36
C ILE A 79 19.58 7.30 -23.76
N LYS A 80 18.32 7.62 -24.08
CA LYS A 80 17.95 8.23 -25.38
C LYS A 80 18.53 9.63 -25.54
N MET A 81 18.48 10.45 -24.50
CA MET A 81 19.06 11.80 -24.51
C MET A 81 20.59 11.76 -24.70
N ARG A 82 21.27 10.78 -24.09
CA ARG A 82 22.73 10.62 -24.22
C ARG A 82 23.19 10.23 -25.62
N ASN A 83 22.37 9.49 -26.37
CA ASN A 83 22.70 9.00 -27.72
C ASN A 83 22.24 9.95 -28.85
N VAL A 84 21.65 11.09 -28.51
CA VAL A 84 21.13 12.03 -29.51
C VAL A 84 22.24 12.93 -30.04
N ASN A 85 22.32 13.08 -31.36
CA ASN A 85 23.29 13.94 -32.05
C ASN A 85 22.66 15.24 -32.59
N ASP A 86 21.34 15.40 -32.41
CA ASP A 86 20.53 16.49 -32.96
C ASP A 86 19.87 17.32 -31.85
N THR A 87 20.06 18.63 -31.89
CA THR A 87 19.56 19.59 -30.88
C THR A 87 18.04 19.72 -30.81
N ALA A 88 17.31 19.53 -31.92
CA ALA A 88 15.85 19.55 -31.95
C ALA A 88 15.25 18.29 -31.31
N LEU A 89 15.89 17.14 -31.54
CA LEU A 89 15.54 15.86 -30.90
C LEU A 89 15.81 15.90 -29.40
N LEU A 90 16.88 16.57 -28.97
CA LEU A 90 17.18 16.82 -27.55
C LEU A 90 16.08 17.66 -26.87
N ALA A 91 15.63 18.73 -27.52
CA ALA A 91 14.57 19.59 -27.02
C ALA A 91 13.25 18.81 -26.85
N MET A 92 12.90 17.94 -27.80
CA MET A 92 11.72 17.08 -27.71
C MET A 92 11.78 16.11 -26.52
N TYR A 93 12.94 15.49 -26.27
CA TYR A 93 13.13 14.62 -25.10
C TYR A 93 13.11 15.38 -23.76
N MET A 94 13.58 16.63 -23.74
CA MET A 94 13.45 17.50 -22.56
C MET A 94 11.98 17.78 -22.20
N THR A 95 11.12 18.01 -23.19
CA THR A 95 9.68 18.17 -22.96
C THR A 95 9.08 16.89 -22.36
N GLN A 96 9.44 15.74 -22.93
CA GLN A 96 9.00 14.42 -22.45
C GLN A 96 9.49 14.12 -21.03
N TYR A 97 10.70 14.57 -20.67
CA TYR A 97 11.24 14.46 -19.31
C TYR A 97 10.40 15.27 -18.31
N HIS A 98 9.98 16.48 -18.69
CA HIS A 98 9.17 17.33 -17.83
C HIS A 98 7.80 16.71 -17.55
N ASP A 99 7.18 16.07 -18.55
CA ASP A 99 5.90 15.36 -18.37
C ASP A 99 6.01 14.17 -17.42
N ILE A 100 7.04 13.33 -17.58
CA ILE A 100 7.26 12.18 -16.68
C ILE A 100 7.58 12.68 -15.26
N LYS A 101 8.30 13.80 -15.13
CA LYS A 101 8.60 14.46 -13.84
C LYS A 101 7.35 14.99 -13.16
N ARG A 102 6.40 15.54 -13.91
CA ARG A 102 5.10 15.95 -13.37
C ARG A 102 4.33 14.74 -12.85
N PHE A 103 4.23 13.67 -13.64
CA PHE A 103 3.56 12.44 -13.23
C PHE A 103 4.18 11.80 -11.98
N ALA A 104 5.51 11.70 -11.92
CA ALA A 104 6.20 11.17 -10.74
C ALA A 104 5.92 12.01 -9.48
N ARG A 105 5.86 13.34 -9.63
CA ARG A 105 5.55 14.25 -8.53
C ARG A 105 4.11 14.05 -8.04
N GLU A 106 3.16 13.91 -8.97
CA GLU A 106 1.76 13.62 -8.64
C GLU A 106 1.62 12.30 -7.87
N VAL A 107 2.33 11.24 -8.29
CA VAL A 107 2.32 9.93 -7.60
C VAL A 107 2.93 10.00 -6.20
N ILE A 108 3.92 10.87 -5.96
CA ILE A 108 4.54 11.04 -4.62
C ILE A 108 3.65 11.88 -3.70
N THR A 109 2.86 12.81 -4.26
CA THR A 109 1.97 13.68 -3.48
C THR A 109 0.58 13.10 -3.22
N ALA A 110 0.22 11.99 -3.89
CA ALA A 110 -1.05 11.29 -3.76
C ALA A 110 -1.00 10.23 -2.63
#